data_AF-A0AAW4VWY6-F1
#
_entry.id   AF-A0AAW4VWY6-F1
#
_cell.length_a   1.000
_cell.length_b   1.000
_cell.length_c   1.000
_cell.angle_alpha   90.00
_cell.angle_beta   90.00
_cell.angle_gamma   90.00
#
_symmetry.space_group_name_H-M   'P 1'
#
loop_
_entity.id
_entity.type
_entity.pdbx_description
1 polymer ?
#
loop_
_entity_poly.entity_id
_entity_poly.type
_entity_poly.pdbx_seq_one_letter_code
_entity_poly.pdbx_strand_id
1 'polypeptide(L)'
;MNTKDVINQKIADLDKLIENLRHQIDDAEKQQIELYQQLNNIQRQEIADSCVSCIYEVNTDNSMYAFLDARTKTTPIMDKFYYSKKKFLVFRKFGITSNWKSLSLVVMRSPYQVIKTKDILTMTGLKKLSGAYISSTYLRCPSFAAELFKELSRIPEGKIKEGARIPFTMPCHLGGQTFMNQTGYGSEYEGDMLVHEGTLYGEVTDFQIIGVIVEER
;
A
#
# COMPACT_ATOMS: atom_id res chain seq x y z
N MET A 1 3.06 14.47 -71.36
CA MET A 1 3.57 13.76 -70.16
C MET A 1 3.66 12.28 -70.50
N ASN A 2 4.81 11.66 -70.25
CA ASN A 2 5.01 10.22 -70.50
C ASN A 2 4.26 9.42 -69.42
N THR A 3 3.63 8.30 -69.79
CA THR A 3 2.88 7.43 -68.86
C THR A 3 3.71 7.00 -67.65
N LYS A 4 5.03 6.88 -67.85
CA LYS A 4 6.02 6.59 -66.80
C LYS A 4 6.11 7.68 -65.73
N ASP A 5 6.01 8.95 -66.13
CA ASP A 5 6.09 10.10 -65.21
C ASP A 5 4.83 10.19 -64.33
N VAL A 6 3.66 9.87 -64.90
CA VAL A 6 2.39 9.83 -64.17
C VAL A 6 2.39 8.72 -63.12
N ILE A 7 2.96 7.55 -63.45
CA ILE A 7 3.07 6.42 -62.51
C ILE A 7 4.04 6.78 -61.38
N ASN A 8 5.20 7.36 -61.68
CA ASN A 8 6.18 7.77 -60.68
C ASN A 8 5.62 8.83 -59.72
N GLN A 9 4.83 9.78 -60.21
CA GLN A 9 4.17 10.78 -59.36
C GLN A 9 3.18 10.12 -58.40
N LYS A 10 2.36 9.18 -58.88
CA LYS A 10 1.42 8.44 -58.02
C LYS A 10 2.11 7.59 -56.96
N ILE A 11 3.27 7.00 -57.28
CA ILE A 11 4.08 6.25 -56.30
C ILE A 11 4.57 7.21 -55.20
N ALA A 12 5.11 8.37 -55.56
CA ALA A 12 5.57 9.36 -54.59
C ALA A 12 4.43 9.88 -53.69
N ASP A 13 3.24 10.10 -54.25
CA ASP A 13 2.06 10.52 -53.48
C ASP A 13 1.60 9.42 -52.51
N LEU A 14 1.67 8.14 -52.92
CA LEU A 14 1.36 6.99 -52.06
C LEU A 14 2.40 6.79 -50.95
N ASP A 15 3.69 6.96 -51.24
CA ASP A 15 4.75 6.86 -50.24
C ASP A 15 4.57 7.92 -49.14
N LYS A 16 4.24 9.15 -49.53
CA LYS A 16 3.93 10.24 -48.59
C LYS A 16 2.70 9.94 -47.73
N LEU A 17 1.68 9.30 -48.31
CA LEU A 17 0.49 8.86 -47.58
C LEU A 17 0.85 7.77 -46.56
N ILE A 18 1.67 6.78 -46.96
CA ILE A 18 2.13 5.70 -46.08
C ILE A 18 2.93 6.27 -44.91
N GLU A 19 3.83 7.22 -45.16
CA GLU A 19 4.64 7.85 -44.10
C GLU A 19 3.77 8.64 -43.11
N ASN A 20 2.77 9.37 -43.59
CA ASN A 20 1.83 10.07 -42.73
C ASN A 20 0.98 9.10 -41.90
N LEU A 21 0.49 8.01 -42.51
CA LEU A 21 -0.25 6.97 -41.78
C LEU A 21 0.61 6.28 -40.71
N ARG A 22 1.90 6.04 -40.98
CA ARG A 22 2.83 5.51 -39.98
C ARG A 22 2.99 6.44 -38.78
N HIS A 23 3.15 7.73 -39.01
CA HIS A 23 3.20 8.71 -37.92
C HIS A 23 1.91 8.73 -37.09
N GLN A 24 0.75 8.64 -37.74
CA GLN A 24 -0.53 8.57 -37.02
C GLN A 24 -0.67 7.31 -36.16
N ILE A 25 -0.16 6.17 -36.64
CA ILE A 25 -0.14 4.92 -35.87
C ILE A 25 0.75 5.09 -34.64
N ASP A 26 1.98 5.58 -34.80
CA ASP A 26 2.92 5.79 -33.68
C ASP A 26 2.35 6.73 -32.60
N ASP A 27 1.68 7.81 -33.02
CA ASP A 27 1.06 8.75 -32.10
C ASP A 27 -0.16 8.13 -31.39
N ALA A 28 -0.97 7.35 -32.10
CA ALA A 28 -2.09 6.62 -31.52
C ALA A 28 -1.63 5.56 -30.50
N GLU A 29 -0.53 4.84 -30.77
CA GLU A 29 0.08 3.88 -29.85
C GLU A 29 0.58 4.54 -28.57
N LYS A 30 1.25 5.70 -28.68
CA LYS A 30 1.67 6.48 -27.50
C LYS A 30 0.49 6.93 -26.65
N GLN A 31 -0.56 7.45 -27.29
CA GLN A 31 -1.78 7.86 -26.60
C GLN A 31 -2.46 6.67 -25.91
N GLN A 32 -2.47 5.51 -26.56
CA GLN A 32 -3.03 4.29 -25.97
C GLN A 32 -2.28 3.88 -24.69
N ILE A 33 -0.94 3.91 -24.71
CA ILE A 33 -0.10 3.61 -23.53
C ILE A 33 -0.39 4.59 -22.39
N GLU A 34 -0.47 5.88 -22.69
CA GLU A 34 -0.75 6.92 -21.70
C GLU A 34 -2.14 6.74 -21.07
N LEU A 35 -3.17 6.47 -21.89
CA LEU A 35 -4.52 6.20 -21.41
C LEU A 35 -4.59 4.95 -20.53
N TYR A 36 -3.87 3.88 -20.89
CA TYR A 36 -3.79 2.68 -20.04
C TYR A 36 -3.14 2.98 -18.68
N GLN A 37 -2.10 3.82 -18.64
CA GLN A 37 -1.48 4.24 -17.38
C GLN A 37 -2.44 5.07 -16.53
N GLN A 38 -3.17 6.01 -17.14
CA GLN A 38 -4.18 6.82 -16.46
C GLN A 38 -5.32 5.95 -15.89
N LEU A 39 -5.83 5.00 -16.68
CA LEU A 39 -6.88 4.08 -16.24
C LEU A 39 -6.42 3.25 -15.03
N ASN A 40 -5.21 2.70 -15.08
CA ASN A 40 -4.63 1.94 -13.96
C ASN A 40 -4.51 2.80 -12.69
N ASN A 41 -4.12 4.07 -12.82
CA ASN A 41 -4.02 4.99 -11.68
C ASN A 41 -5.40 5.31 -11.08
N ILE A 42 -6.41 5.55 -11.93
CA ILE A 42 -7.78 5.81 -11.49
C ILE A 42 -8.35 4.60 -10.74
N GLN A 43 -8.21 3.40 -11.30
CA GLN A 43 -8.68 2.16 -10.67
C GLN A 43 -8.01 1.94 -9.30
N ARG A 44 -6.70 2.20 -9.20
CA ARG A 44 -5.98 2.12 -7.92
C ARG A 44 -6.50 3.13 -6.91
N GLN A 45 -6.79 4.35 -7.34
CA GLN A 45 -7.33 5.39 -6.46
C GLN A 45 -8.73 5.03 -5.96
N GLU A 46 -9.62 4.57 -6.84
CA GLU A 46 -10.99 4.17 -6.47
C GLU A 46 -10.99 3.02 -5.45
N ILE A 47 -10.11 2.03 -5.66
CA ILE A 47 -9.87 0.95 -4.70
C ILE A 47 -9.37 1.49 -3.36
N ALA A 48 -8.38 2.39 -3.39
CA ALA A 48 -7.82 3.00 -2.19
C ALA A 48 -8.89 3.76 -1.41
N ASP A 49 -9.70 4.58 -2.09
CA ASP A 49 -10.79 5.37 -1.52
C ASP A 49 -11.83 4.45 -0.86
N SER A 50 -12.20 3.36 -1.52
CA SER A 50 -13.09 2.34 -0.98
C SER A 50 -12.51 1.70 0.29
N CYS A 51 -11.24 1.32 0.29
CA CYS A 51 -10.55 0.76 1.46
C CYS A 51 -10.48 1.74 2.65
N VAL A 52 -10.05 2.98 2.42
CA VAL A 52 -9.88 3.95 3.51
C VAL A 52 -11.22 4.40 4.10
N SER A 53 -12.29 4.43 3.30
CA SER A 53 -13.64 4.73 3.77
C SER A 53 -14.17 3.70 4.78
N CYS A 54 -13.67 2.45 4.73
CA CYS A 54 -14.07 1.39 5.66
C CYS A 54 -13.76 1.74 7.13
N ILE A 55 -12.87 2.72 7.41
CA ILE A 55 -12.59 3.14 8.78
C ILE A 55 -13.85 3.59 9.54
N TYR A 56 -14.84 4.15 8.83
CA TYR A 56 -16.09 4.61 9.44
C TYR A 56 -16.97 3.47 9.95
N GLU A 57 -16.75 2.25 9.47
CA GLU A 57 -17.47 1.06 9.93
C GLU A 57 -16.87 0.46 11.21
N VAL A 58 -15.69 0.91 11.65
CA VAL A 58 -14.99 0.36 12.82
C VAL A 58 -15.84 0.49 14.08
N ASN A 59 -16.18 -0.65 14.68
CA ASN A 59 -16.93 -0.79 15.92
C ASN A 59 -16.44 -1.98 16.75
N THR A 60 -16.97 -2.14 17.95
CA THR A 60 -16.57 -3.19 18.90
C THR A 60 -16.85 -4.61 18.40
N ASP A 61 -17.84 -4.78 17.52
CA ASP A 61 -18.31 -6.09 17.07
C ASP A 61 -17.52 -6.61 15.88
N ASN A 62 -17.01 -5.72 15.02
CA ASN A 62 -16.22 -6.08 13.84
C ASN A 62 -14.71 -5.86 13.99
N SER A 63 -14.26 -5.42 15.18
CA SER A 63 -12.86 -5.11 15.44
C SER A 63 -12.23 -5.98 16.52
N MET A 64 -10.95 -6.31 16.32
CA MET A 64 -10.05 -6.83 17.34
C MET A 64 -9.15 -5.69 17.82
N TYR A 65 -8.95 -5.56 19.14
CA TYR A 65 -8.08 -4.53 19.72
C TYR A 65 -6.81 -5.16 20.28
N ALA A 66 -5.66 -4.52 20.04
CA ALA A 66 -4.37 -4.92 20.56
C ALA A 66 -3.53 -3.69 20.92
N PHE A 67 -2.55 -3.87 21.80
CA PHE A 67 -1.50 -2.88 22.05
C PHE A 67 -0.20 -3.36 21.40
N LEU A 68 0.61 -2.43 20.93
CA LEU A 68 1.96 -2.72 20.42
C LEU A 68 2.99 -2.09 21.35
N ASP A 69 3.94 -2.90 21.78
CA ASP A 69 5.18 -2.44 22.41
C ASP A 69 6.37 -3.24 21.86
N ALA A 70 7.58 -2.89 22.29
CA ALA A 70 8.80 -3.56 21.85
C ALA A 70 8.82 -5.08 22.14
N ARG A 71 8.13 -5.52 23.21
CA ARG A 71 8.10 -6.92 23.68
C ARG A 71 6.96 -7.73 23.05
N THR A 72 6.05 -7.06 22.35
CA THR A 72 4.86 -7.69 21.80
C THR A 72 5.24 -8.72 20.74
N LYS A 73 4.75 -9.95 20.92
CA LYS A 73 4.82 -11.00 19.90
C LYS A 73 3.75 -10.69 18.86
N THR A 74 4.17 -10.33 17.66
CA THR A 74 3.27 -9.87 16.60
C THR A 74 2.59 -11.03 15.88
N THR A 75 3.27 -12.15 15.69
CA THR A 75 2.71 -13.33 15.02
C THR A 75 1.42 -13.83 15.67
N PRO A 76 1.33 -14.03 17.01
CA PRO A 76 0.06 -14.42 17.64
C PRO A 76 -1.08 -13.42 17.46
N ILE A 77 -0.78 -12.12 17.39
CA ILE A 77 -1.80 -11.09 17.17
C ILE A 77 -2.32 -11.17 15.73
N MET A 78 -1.42 -11.25 14.76
CA MET A 78 -1.77 -11.34 13.34
C MET A 78 -2.53 -12.63 13.05
N ASP A 79 -2.10 -13.74 13.66
CA ASP A 79 -2.74 -15.05 13.52
C ASP A 79 -4.16 -15.04 14.12
N LYS A 80 -4.31 -14.55 15.36
CA LYS A 80 -5.63 -14.39 15.99
C LYS A 80 -6.54 -13.49 15.16
N PHE A 81 -6.03 -12.38 14.63
CA PHE A 81 -6.79 -11.51 13.74
C PHE A 81 -7.19 -12.25 12.45
N TYR A 82 -6.26 -12.99 11.85
CA TYR A 82 -6.46 -13.77 10.63
C TYR A 82 -7.53 -14.87 10.78
N TYR A 83 -7.68 -15.46 11.97
CA TYR A 83 -8.73 -16.46 12.22
C TYR A 83 -10.02 -15.90 12.81
N SER A 84 -9.98 -14.71 13.40
CA SER A 84 -11.15 -14.12 14.09
C SER A 84 -12.33 -13.75 13.18
N LYS A 85 -12.14 -13.71 11.86
CA LYS A 85 -13.08 -13.15 10.87
C LYS A 85 -13.50 -11.69 11.13
N LYS A 86 -12.85 -11.00 12.07
CA LYS A 86 -13.04 -9.56 12.30
C LYS A 86 -12.56 -8.79 11.07
N LYS A 87 -13.26 -7.70 10.73
CA LYS A 87 -12.91 -6.85 9.58
C LYS A 87 -11.68 -5.98 9.90
N PHE A 88 -11.53 -5.56 11.15
CA PHE A 88 -10.49 -4.64 11.57
C PHE A 88 -9.64 -5.15 12.74
N LEU A 89 -8.36 -4.78 12.73
CA LEU A 89 -7.44 -4.86 13.86
C LEU A 89 -7.04 -3.43 14.24
N VAL A 90 -7.28 -3.04 15.47
CA VAL A 90 -6.99 -1.70 15.98
C VAL A 90 -5.83 -1.78 16.96
N PHE A 91 -4.70 -1.18 16.60
CA PHE A 91 -3.56 -1.02 17.49
C PHE A 91 -3.74 0.23 18.33
N ARG A 92 -4.18 0.04 19.57
CA ARG A 92 -4.53 1.12 20.48
C ARG A 92 -3.31 1.90 20.97
N LYS A 93 -3.47 3.22 21.08
CA LYS A 93 -2.45 4.13 21.62
C LYS A 93 -1.08 3.95 20.97
N PHE A 94 -1.07 3.76 19.65
CA PHE A 94 0.13 3.56 18.85
C PHE A 94 1.07 4.77 18.88
N GLY A 95 0.54 5.99 18.76
CA GLY A 95 1.34 7.21 18.70
C GLY A 95 0.70 8.36 19.46
N ILE A 96 1.46 9.44 19.65
CA ILE A 96 0.99 10.64 20.35
C ILE A 96 1.17 11.83 19.42
N THR A 97 0.11 12.61 19.23
CA THR A 97 0.14 13.85 18.45
C THR A 97 0.72 15.02 19.25
N SER A 98 1.01 16.13 18.56
CA SER A 98 1.46 17.37 19.18
C SER A 98 0.52 17.93 20.25
N ASN A 99 -0.78 17.64 20.15
CA ASN A 99 -1.80 18.05 21.12
C ASN A 99 -2.05 17.02 22.23
N TRP A 100 -1.11 16.10 22.47
CA TRP A 100 -1.18 15.08 23.51
C TRP A 100 -2.36 14.10 23.39
N LYS A 101 -2.97 13.99 22.21
CA LYS A 101 -3.96 12.95 21.91
C LYS A 101 -3.26 11.69 21.43
N SER A 102 -3.76 10.54 21.85
CA SER A 102 -3.28 9.24 21.38
C SER A 102 -3.93 8.89 20.05
N LEU A 103 -3.18 8.22 19.18
CA LEU A 103 -3.68 7.71 17.91
C LEU A 103 -3.67 6.19 17.94
N SER A 104 -4.79 5.60 17.54
CA SER A 104 -4.91 4.17 17.34
C SER A 104 -4.91 3.86 15.85
N LEU A 105 -4.01 2.99 15.40
CA LEU A 105 -3.95 2.60 13.98
C LEU A 105 -5.04 1.59 13.67
N VAL A 106 -5.70 1.75 12.52
CA VAL A 106 -6.69 0.80 12.01
C VAL A 106 -6.10 0.00 10.87
N VAL A 107 -6.12 -1.32 11.02
CA VAL A 107 -5.58 -2.29 10.06
C VAL A 107 -6.71 -3.17 9.53
N MET A 108 -6.69 -3.47 8.24
CA MET A 108 -7.55 -4.48 7.61
C MET A 108 -6.74 -5.43 6.73
N ARG A 109 -7.36 -6.53 6.29
CA ARG A 109 -6.75 -7.37 5.27
C ARG A 109 -6.81 -6.68 3.93
N SER A 110 -5.74 -6.79 3.15
CA SER A 110 -5.73 -6.25 1.80
C SER A 110 -6.75 -7.02 0.94
N PRO A 111 -7.66 -6.33 0.23
CA PRO A 111 -8.56 -6.98 -0.73
C PRO A 111 -7.86 -7.42 -2.02
N TYR A 112 -6.59 -7.03 -2.23
CA TYR A 112 -5.81 -7.34 -3.42
C TYR A 112 -4.39 -7.78 -3.05
N GLN A 113 -3.76 -8.59 -3.91
CA GLN A 113 -2.35 -8.90 -3.76
C GLN A 113 -1.51 -7.66 -4.00
N VAL A 114 -0.63 -7.36 -3.04
CA VAL A 114 0.27 -6.21 -3.13
C VAL A 114 1.53 -6.66 -3.87
N ILE A 115 1.90 -5.93 -4.91
CA ILE A 115 3.18 -6.17 -5.60
C ILE A 115 4.29 -5.80 -4.62
N LYS A 116 5.02 -6.82 -4.15
CA LYS A 116 6.05 -6.66 -3.11
C LYS A 116 7.16 -5.71 -3.59
N THR A 117 7.22 -4.51 -3.03
CA THR A 117 8.40 -3.64 -3.13
C THR A 117 9.41 -4.01 -2.04
N LYS A 118 10.70 -3.72 -2.24
CA LYS A 118 11.78 -4.13 -1.31
C LYS A 118 11.65 -3.52 0.10
N ASP A 119 10.93 -2.42 0.28
CA ASP A 119 10.86 -1.63 1.52
C ASP A 119 9.45 -1.60 2.13
N ILE A 120 8.86 -2.76 2.41
CA ILE A 120 7.53 -2.83 3.05
C ILE A 120 7.68 -2.68 4.57
N LEU A 121 6.84 -1.84 5.18
CA LEU A 121 6.70 -1.73 6.62
C LEU A 121 6.25 -3.07 7.20
N THR A 122 7.09 -3.71 8.02
CA THR A 122 6.72 -4.96 8.70
C THR A 122 6.15 -4.70 10.09
N MET A 123 5.47 -5.69 10.67
CA MET A 123 5.06 -5.67 12.07
C MET A 123 6.22 -5.38 13.04
N THR A 124 7.42 -5.87 12.75
CA THR A 124 8.63 -5.57 13.53
C THR A 124 9.06 -4.11 13.39
N GLY A 125 8.99 -3.56 12.18
CA GLY A 125 9.19 -2.13 11.94
C GLY A 125 8.17 -1.28 12.68
N LEU A 126 6.88 -1.65 12.60
CA LEU A 126 5.78 -0.94 13.25
C LEU A 126 5.95 -0.89 14.78
N LYS A 127 6.38 -1.99 15.41
CA LYS A 127 6.67 -2.01 16.85
C LYS A 127 7.72 -0.99 17.28
N LYS A 128 8.77 -0.78 16.48
CA LYS A 128 9.83 0.20 16.77
C LYS A 128 9.31 1.65 16.76
N LEU A 129 8.17 1.87 16.11
CA LEU A 129 7.50 3.16 16.01
C LEU A 129 6.38 3.34 17.04
N SER A 130 6.09 2.32 17.84
CA SER A 130 5.09 2.45 18.90
C SER A 130 5.54 3.45 19.95
N GLY A 131 4.62 4.33 20.37
CA GLY A 131 4.88 5.47 21.23
C GLY A 131 5.53 6.66 20.51
N ALA A 132 5.67 6.62 19.17
CA ALA A 132 6.26 7.73 18.44
C ALA A 132 5.45 9.02 18.60
N TYR A 133 6.18 10.13 18.70
CA TYR A 133 5.60 11.47 18.61
C TYR A 133 5.38 11.82 17.14
N ILE A 134 4.13 12.15 16.81
CA ILE A 134 3.68 12.41 15.44
C ILE A 134 3.43 13.92 15.32
N SER A 135 4.26 14.59 14.52
CA SER A 135 4.10 15.99 14.14
C SER A 135 4.55 16.21 12.71
N SER A 136 3.89 17.13 12.00
CA SER A 136 4.25 17.57 10.66
C SER A 136 5.69 18.09 10.53
N THR A 137 6.28 18.57 11.63
CA THR A 137 7.59 19.26 11.64
C THR A 137 8.76 18.41 12.15
N TYR A 138 8.49 17.32 12.88
CA TYR A 138 9.50 16.54 13.61
C TYR A 138 9.42 15.05 13.28
N LEU A 139 9.68 14.71 12.02
CA LEU A 139 9.70 13.33 11.57
C LEU A 139 11.10 12.95 11.09
N ARG A 140 11.92 12.37 11.99
CA ARG A 140 13.00 11.48 11.52
C ARG A 140 12.32 10.23 10.96
N CYS A 141 11.95 10.29 9.69
CA CYS A 141 11.22 9.24 9.02
C CYS A 141 12.18 8.13 8.59
N PRO A 142 12.08 6.90 9.14
CA PRO A 142 12.81 5.78 8.58
C PRO A 142 12.27 5.48 7.18
N SER A 143 13.14 5.17 6.22
CA SER A 143 12.76 4.88 4.83
C SER A 143 11.70 3.77 4.74
N PHE A 144 11.83 2.73 5.56
CA PHE A 144 10.89 1.60 5.62
C PHE A 144 9.48 1.95 6.12
N ALA A 145 9.27 3.17 6.65
CA ALA A 145 7.99 3.63 7.18
C ALA A 145 7.51 4.93 6.51
N ALA A 146 8.10 5.31 5.38
CA ALA A 146 7.83 6.56 4.69
C ALA A 146 6.36 6.76 4.32
N GLU A 147 5.69 5.71 3.82
CA GLU A 147 4.27 5.76 3.48
C GLU A 147 3.41 6.10 4.69
N LEU A 148 3.59 5.36 5.79
CA LEU A 148 2.82 5.57 7.03
C LEU A 148 3.05 6.97 7.59
N PHE A 149 4.30 7.41 7.67
CA PHE A 149 4.63 8.72 8.23
C PHE A 149 4.16 9.88 7.38
N LYS A 150 4.10 9.72 6.05
CA LYS A 150 3.50 10.69 5.14
C LYS A 150 2.00 10.86 5.38
N GLU A 151 1.28 9.78 5.68
CA GLU A 151 -0.14 9.86 6.02
C GLU A 151 -0.36 10.41 7.43
N LEU A 152 0.48 10.00 8.39
CA LEU A 152 0.42 10.51 9.77
C LEU A 152 0.73 12.02 9.86
N SER A 153 1.60 12.55 9.00
CA SER A 153 1.92 13.99 8.98
C SER A 153 0.79 14.86 8.43
N ARG A 154 -0.19 14.26 7.73
CA ARG A 154 -1.40 14.96 7.25
C ARG A 154 -2.48 15.07 8.30
N ILE A 155 -2.32 14.42 9.45
CA ILE A 155 -3.27 14.53 10.56
C ILE A 155 -3.27 15.99 11.04
N PRO A 156 -4.44 16.65 11.11
CA PRO A 156 -4.51 18.06 11.46
C PRO A 156 -3.87 18.37 12.82
N GLU A 157 -2.96 19.33 12.85
CA GLU A 157 -2.40 19.86 14.09
C GLU A 157 -3.40 20.84 14.72
N GLY A 158 -4.33 20.32 15.52
CA GLY A 158 -5.38 21.13 16.16
C GLY A 158 -6.23 20.36 17.18
N LYS A 159 -7.28 21.01 17.69
CA LYS A 159 -8.25 20.35 18.58
C LYS A 159 -9.04 19.30 17.81
N ILE A 160 -8.50 18.08 17.76
CA ILE A 160 -9.22 16.93 17.22
C ILE A 160 -10.09 16.33 18.33
N LYS A 161 -11.36 16.06 17.99
CA LYS A 161 -12.31 15.42 18.90
C LYS A 161 -11.90 13.97 19.18
N GLU A 162 -12.08 13.53 20.41
CA GLU A 162 -11.98 12.10 20.75
C GLU A 162 -12.97 11.28 19.90
N GLY A 163 -12.53 10.10 19.48
CA GLY A 163 -13.29 9.21 18.62
C GLY A 163 -13.34 9.64 17.16
N ALA A 164 -12.68 10.74 16.79
CA ALA A 164 -12.53 11.13 15.40
C ALA A 164 -11.81 10.03 14.62
N ARG A 165 -12.39 9.65 13.49
CA ARG A 165 -11.84 8.68 12.54
C ARG A 165 -11.26 9.47 11.39
N ILE A 166 -9.95 9.34 11.18
CA ILE A 166 -9.23 10.07 10.13
C ILE A 166 -8.75 9.03 9.12
N PRO A 167 -9.40 8.92 7.95
CA PRO A 167 -8.93 8.04 6.88
C PRO A 167 -7.61 8.56 6.33
N PHE A 168 -6.76 7.64 5.89
CA PHE A 168 -5.62 8.02 5.05
C PHE A 168 -6.08 8.35 3.63
N THR A 169 -5.23 9.07 2.89
CA THR A 169 -5.44 9.32 1.47
C THR A 169 -5.15 8.07 0.64
N MET A 170 -4.19 7.26 1.10
CA MET A 170 -3.85 5.96 0.53
C MET A 170 -3.64 4.95 1.66
N PRO A 171 -4.07 3.69 1.50
CA PRO A 171 -3.74 2.64 2.46
C PRO A 171 -2.22 2.42 2.48
N CYS A 172 -1.64 2.29 3.67
CA CYS A 172 -0.22 1.96 3.82
C CYS A 172 -0.04 0.46 3.96
N HIS A 173 0.91 -0.11 3.24
CA HIS A 173 1.16 -1.54 3.29
C HIS A 173 1.76 -1.97 4.63
N LEU A 174 1.29 -3.08 5.16
CA LEU A 174 1.78 -3.67 6.39
C LEU A 174 2.05 -5.16 6.19
N GLY A 175 3.33 -5.51 6.17
CA GLY A 175 3.77 -6.89 6.15
C GLY A 175 3.55 -7.57 7.50
N GLY A 176 2.65 -8.55 7.53
CA GLY A 176 2.41 -9.41 8.69
C GLY A 176 2.60 -10.89 8.36
N GLN A 177 3.27 -11.62 9.24
CA GLN A 177 3.33 -13.09 9.21
C GLN A 177 2.23 -13.67 10.09
N THR A 178 1.53 -14.68 9.59
CA THR A 178 0.72 -15.63 10.36
C THR A 178 1.53 -16.92 10.58
N PHE A 179 1.07 -17.85 11.43
CA PHE A 179 1.80 -19.12 11.59
C PHE A 179 1.75 -19.98 10.33
N MET A 180 0.68 -19.90 9.54
CA MET A 180 0.52 -20.67 8.29
C MET A 180 1.45 -20.19 7.17
N ASN A 181 1.83 -18.92 7.17
CA ASN A 181 2.66 -18.34 6.11
C ASN A 181 4.15 -18.29 6.51
N GLN A 182 4.57 -19.08 7.52
CA GLN A 182 5.99 -19.26 7.83
C GLN A 182 6.73 -20.14 6.81
N THR A 183 6.01 -20.70 5.82
CA THR A 183 6.60 -21.38 4.67
C THR A 183 7.50 -20.43 3.88
N GLY A 184 8.68 -20.93 3.46
CA GLY A 184 9.71 -20.13 2.79
C GLY A 184 10.43 -19.15 3.70
N TYR A 185 10.35 -19.26 5.03
CA TYR A 185 11.26 -18.55 5.94
C TYR A 185 12.62 -19.25 5.95
N GLY A 186 13.63 -18.59 5.42
CA GLY A 186 14.92 -19.23 5.19
C GLY A 186 14.84 -20.27 4.07
N SER A 187 15.98 -20.53 3.45
CA SER A 187 16.09 -21.54 2.41
C SER A 187 15.94 -22.94 2.99
N GLU A 188 15.09 -23.77 2.39
CA GLU A 188 14.96 -25.19 2.73
C GLU A 188 15.99 -25.99 1.94
N TYR A 189 16.78 -26.80 2.65
CA TYR A 189 17.82 -27.65 2.07
C TYR A 189 17.55 -29.12 2.40
N GLU A 190 17.79 -30.00 1.44
CA GLU A 190 17.88 -31.45 1.66
C GLU A 190 19.34 -31.86 1.47
N GLY A 191 20.04 -32.07 2.59
CA GLY A 191 21.50 -32.14 2.59
C GLY A 191 22.12 -30.79 2.22
N ASP A 192 23.02 -30.77 1.23
CA ASP A 192 23.65 -29.55 0.71
C ASP A 192 22.86 -28.92 -0.47
N MET A 193 21.78 -29.55 -0.92
CA MET A 193 20.97 -29.04 -2.03
C MET A 193 19.86 -28.13 -1.54
N LEU A 194 19.81 -26.92 -2.10
CA LEU A 194 18.70 -25.99 -1.92
C LEU A 194 17.47 -26.55 -2.63
N VAL A 195 16.45 -26.95 -1.85
CA VAL A 195 15.19 -27.50 -2.36
C VAL A 195 14.14 -26.40 -2.52
N HIS A 196 14.14 -25.41 -1.63
CA HIS A 196 13.25 -24.25 -1.75
C HIS A 196 13.98 -22.97 -1.31
N GLU A 197 14.13 -22.01 -2.23
CA GLU A 197 14.63 -20.67 -1.89
C GLU A 197 13.58 -19.90 -1.09
N GLY A 198 13.88 -19.67 0.19
CA GLY A 198 13.03 -18.88 1.07
C GLY A 198 13.45 -17.41 1.12
N THR A 199 12.59 -16.57 1.67
CA THR A 199 12.92 -15.18 1.99
C THR A 199 13.25 -15.02 3.47
N LEU A 200 13.87 -13.89 3.84
CA LEU A 200 14.15 -13.55 5.25
C LEU A 200 12.89 -13.52 6.13
N TYR A 201 11.70 -13.46 5.52
CA TYR A 201 10.42 -13.33 6.22
C TYR A 201 9.32 -14.25 5.67
N GLY A 202 9.63 -15.34 4.96
CA GLY A 202 8.61 -16.25 4.42
C GLY A 202 7.55 -15.59 3.51
N GLU A 203 6.42 -16.26 3.32
CA GLU A 203 5.24 -15.64 2.75
C GLU A 203 4.61 -14.66 3.76
N VAL A 204 4.19 -13.48 3.28
CA VAL A 204 3.63 -12.44 4.12
C VAL A 204 2.18 -12.27 3.71
N THR A 205 1.26 -12.27 4.68
CA THR A 205 -0.14 -11.91 4.41
C THR A 205 -0.21 -10.39 4.26
N ASP A 206 -0.85 -9.92 3.19
CA ASP A 206 -0.96 -8.49 2.91
C ASP A 206 -2.03 -7.85 3.81
N PHE A 207 -1.57 -7.03 4.76
CA PHE A 207 -2.43 -6.15 5.55
C PHE A 207 -2.23 -4.70 5.11
N GLN A 208 -3.22 -3.86 5.38
CA GLN A 208 -3.17 -2.44 5.08
C GLN A 208 -3.60 -1.62 6.30
N ILE A 209 -2.88 -0.53 6.55
CA ILE A 209 -3.26 0.51 7.51
C ILE A 209 -4.07 1.54 6.75
N ILE A 210 -5.32 1.76 7.17
CA ILE A 210 -6.29 2.57 6.43
C ILE A 210 -6.57 3.94 7.07
N GLY A 211 -6.06 4.16 8.28
CA GLY A 211 -6.22 5.42 8.98
C GLY A 211 -6.04 5.29 10.49
N VAL A 212 -6.49 6.32 11.20
CA VAL A 212 -6.36 6.42 12.65
C VAL A 212 -7.66 6.78 13.35
N ILE A 213 -7.77 6.36 14.61
CA ILE A 213 -8.80 6.80 15.55
C ILE A 213 -8.13 7.61 16.64
N VAL A 214 -8.66 8.79 16.93
CA VAL A 214 -8.16 9.66 17.99
C VAL A 214 -8.73 9.20 19.34
N GLU A 215 -7.86 8.96 20.31
CA GLU A 215 -8.18 8.56 21.67
C GLU A 215 -7.67 9.61 22.67
N GLU A 216 -8.29 9.66 23.86
CA GLU A 216 -7.66 10.31 25.00
C GLU A 216 -6.45 9.52 25.51
N ARG A 217 -5.51 10.28 26.08
CA ARG A 217 -4.23 9.76 26.54
C ARG A 217 -4.39 8.77 27.69
#